data_AF-A0A1H6ECC0-F1
#
_entry.id   AF-A0A1H6ECC0-F1
#
_cell.length_a   1.000
_cell.length_b   1.000
_cell.length_c   1.000
_cell.angle_alpha   90.00
_cell.angle_beta   90.00
_cell.angle_gamma   90.00
#
_symmetry.space_group_name_H-M   'P 1'
#
loop_
_entity.id
_entity.type
_entity.pdbx_description
1 polymer ?
#
loop_
_entity_poly.entity_id
_entity_poly.type
_entity_poly.pdbx_seq_one_letter_code
_entity_poly.pdbx_strand_id
1 'polypeptide(L)'
;MARVVAGGGRAPAARRGLTRLARLARLAGDFPTALQAAATLGWEGRHHRVTGDLWWVHGDMTRAAAAYRNARTDAEDHGVAGEAATAQAQLAFVTAFTDPGQADDELEPAHQLLAGLHRARPPSPPASPP
;
A
#
# COMPACT_ATOMS: atom_id res chain seq x y z
N MET A 1 20.61 -18.21 -6.48
CA MET A 1 20.04 -19.18 -5.52
C MET A 1 20.69 -18.97 -4.15
N ALA A 2 19.99 -18.36 -3.18
CA ALA A 2 20.50 -18.20 -1.80
C ALA A 2 19.43 -18.65 -0.79
N ARG A 3 19.79 -19.55 0.13
CA ARG A 3 18.88 -20.22 1.07
C ARG A 3 18.57 -19.33 2.29
N VAL A 4 17.32 -19.33 2.78
CA VAL A 4 16.93 -18.70 4.06
C VAL A 4 15.94 -19.58 4.86
N VAL A 5 16.45 -20.55 5.63
CA VAL A 5 15.73 -21.42 6.60
C VAL A 5 16.76 -21.93 7.63
N ALA A 6 16.54 -22.12 8.95
CA ALA A 6 15.43 -21.88 9.89
C ALA A 6 15.90 -20.97 11.07
N GLY A 7 15.01 -20.29 11.81
CA GLY A 7 15.37 -19.46 12.99
C GLY A 7 14.38 -18.32 13.28
N GLY A 8 13.75 -18.35 14.46
CA GLY A 8 12.53 -17.58 14.83
C GLY A 8 12.63 -16.06 15.02
N GLY A 9 13.73 -15.40 14.63
CA GLY A 9 13.87 -13.93 14.66
C GLY A 9 13.54 -13.23 13.33
N ARG A 10 12.83 -13.92 12.41
CA ARG A 10 12.89 -13.61 10.97
C ARG A 10 11.68 -12.94 10.34
N ALA A 11 10.57 -12.74 11.02
CA ALA A 11 9.37 -12.14 10.40
C ALA A 11 9.69 -10.82 9.63
N PRO A 12 10.43 -9.85 10.20
CA PRO A 12 10.80 -8.61 9.48
C PRO A 12 11.81 -8.82 8.34
N ALA A 13 12.70 -9.81 8.45
CA ALA A 13 13.69 -10.12 7.41
C ALA A 13 13.06 -10.87 6.23
N ALA A 14 12.18 -11.83 6.51
CA ALA A 14 11.41 -12.58 5.52
C ALA A 14 10.47 -11.65 4.74
N ARG A 15 9.72 -10.77 5.41
CA ARG A 15 8.89 -9.74 4.76
C ARG A 15 9.70 -8.85 3.84
N ARG A 16 10.84 -8.30 4.31
CA ARG A 16 11.76 -7.52 3.46
C ARG A 16 12.28 -8.32 2.26
N GLY A 17 12.53 -9.62 2.43
CA GLY A 17 12.88 -10.53 1.34
C GLY A 17 11.76 -10.70 0.32
N LEU A 18 10.52 -10.90 0.77
CA LEU A 18 9.33 -11.05 -0.08
C LEU A 18 8.97 -9.75 -0.82
N THR A 19 9.02 -8.59 -0.16
CA THR A 19 8.82 -7.29 -0.82
C THR A 19 9.91 -7.03 -1.86
N ARG A 20 11.17 -7.39 -1.57
CA ARG A 20 12.27 -7.33 -2.55
C ARG A 20 12.04 -8.29 -3.72
N LEU A 21 11.55 -9.50 -3.46
CA LEU A 21 11.25 -10.48 -4.50
C LEU A 21 10.09 -10.03 -5.39
N ALA A 22 8.99 -9.52 -4.83
CA ALA A 22 7.89 -8.92 -5.60
C ALA A 22 8.37 -7.75 -6.47
N ARG A 23 9.23 -6.88 -5.93
CA ARG A 23 9.84 -5.77 -6.67
C ARG A 23 10.78 -6.23 -7.79
N LEU A 24 11.58 -7.27 -7.55
CA LEU A 24 12.49 -7.83 -8.56
C LEU A 24 11.75 -8.59 -9.66
N ALA A 25 10.75 -9.40 -9.28
CA ALA A 25 9.91 -10.14 -10.21
C ALA A 25 9.14 -9.17 -11.13
N ARG A 26 8.55 -8.11 -10.58
CA ARG A 26 8.00 -6.97 -11.35
C ARG A 26 9.01 -6.35 -12.31
N LEU A 27 10.24 -6.05 -11.87
CA LEU A 27 11.29 -5.49 -12.73
C LEU A 27 11.75 -6.46 -13.83
N ALA A 28 11.59 -7.76 -13.62
CA ALA A 28 11.89 -8.82 -14.59
C ALA A 28 10.70 -9.22 -15.48
N GLY A 29 9.52 -8.62 -15.28
CA GLY A 29 8.28 -9.01 -15.98
C GLY A 29 7.62 -10.30 -15.48
N ASP A 30 8.12 -10.92 -14.41
CA ASP A 30 7.54 -12.11 -13.78
C ASP A 30 6.40 -11.72 -12.82
N PHE A 31 5.27 -11.37 -13.41
CA PHE A 31 4.08 -10.95 -12.70
C PHE A 31 3.42 -12.04 -11.83
N PRO A 32 3.31 -13.32 -12.25
CA PRO A 32 2.75 -14.38 -11.40
C PRO A 32 3.55 -14.56 -10.11
N THR A 33 4.89 -14.60 -10.19
CA THR A 33 5.75 -14.68 -9.00
C THR A 33 5.60 -13.44 -8.11
N ALA A 34 5.47 -12.24 -8.70
CA ALA A 34 5.27 -11.01 -7.94
C ALA A 34 3.95 -11.03 -7.15
N LEU A 35 2.85 -11.49 -7.75
CA LEU A 35 1.54 -11.63 -7.10
C LEU A 35 1.56 -12.69 -5.99
N GLN A 36 2.15 -13.86 -6.24
CA GLN A 36 2.30 -14.89 -5.20
C GLN A 36 3.11 -14.38 -4.02
N ALA A 37 4.22 -13.69 -4.27
CA ALA A 37 5.03 -13.06 -3.22
C ALA A 37 4.22 -12.02 -2.43
N ALA A 38 3.45 -11.16 -3.11
CA ALA A 38 2.60 -10.16 -2.48
C ALA A 38 1.57 -10.78 -1.53
N ALA A 39 0.89 -11.86 -1.95
CA ALA A 39 -0.08 -12.57 -1.09
C ALA A 39 0.54 -13.10 0.21
N THR A 40 1.81 -13.51 0.20
CA THR A 40 2.50 -14.02 1.40
C THR A 40 2.99 -12.95 2.38
N LEU A 41 2.84 -11.65 2.06
CA LEU A 41 3.29 -10.55 2.93
C LEU A 41 2.45 -10.36 4.19
N GLY A 42 1.18 -10.76 4.16
CA GLY A 42 0.19 -10.48 5.20
C GLY A 42 -0.05 -8.98 5.46
N TRP A 43 -0.80 -8.69 6.52
CA TRP A 43 -1.10 -7.30 6.92
C TRP A 43 0.17 -6.47 7.18
N GLU A 44 1.10 -6.96 8.00
CA GLU A 44 2.31 -6.19 8.36
C GLU A 44 3.26 -5.92 7.18
N GLY A 45 3.15 -6.69 6.09
CA GLY A 45 3.82 -6.43 4.82
C GLY A 45 2.97 -5.66 3.81
N ARG A 46 1.77 -5.20 4.22
CA ARG A 46 0.80 -4.41 3.44
C ARG A 46 0.37 -5.10 2.15
N HIS A 47 0.05 -6.39 2.26
CA HIS A 47 -0.17 -7.28 1.12
C HIS A 47 -1.18 -6.75 0.08
N HIS A 48 -2.31 -6.19 0.52
CA HIS A 48 -3.31 -5.59 -0.36
C HIS A 48 -2.78 -4.37 -1.13
N ARG A 49 -2.05 -3.44 -0.48
CA ARG A 49 -1.47 -2.29 -1.18
C ARG A 49 -0.40 -2.71 -2.19
N VAL A 50 0.48 -3.64 -1.81
CA VAL A 50 1.49 -4.20 -2.74
C VAL A 50 0.82 -4.91 -3.92
N THR A 51 -0.32 -5.57 -3.69
CA THR A 51 -1.12 -6.19 -4.76
C THR A 51 -1.72 -5.13 -5.70
N GLY A 52 -2.23 -4.01 -5.17
CA GLY A 52 -2.68 -2.86 -5.97
C GLY A 52 -1.56 -2.24 -6.80
N ASP A 53 -0.39 -2.01 -6.19
CA ASP A 53 0.81 -1.49 -6.85
C ASP A 53 1.23 -2.36 -8.05
N LEU A 54 1.02 -3.68 -7.95
CA LEU A 54 1.28 -4.67 -9.01
C LEU A 54 0.24 -4.62 -10.14
N TRP A 55 -1.06 -4.69 -9.83
CA TRP A 55 -2.13 -4.64 -10.84
C TRP A 55 -2.13 -3.34 -11.64
N TRP A 56 -1.88 -2.21 -10.97
CA TRP A 56 -1.76 -0.88 -11.58
C TRP A 56 -0.76 -0.88 -12.76
N VAL A 57 0.43 -1.47 -12.56
CA VAL A 57 1.48 -1.48 -13.61
C VAL A 57 1.33 -2.62 -14.61
N HIS A 58 0.41 -3.55 -14.37
CA HIS A 58 -0.11 -4.44 -15.41
C HIS A 58 -1.30 -3.85 -16.20
N GLY A 59 -1.75 -2.64 -15.86
CA GLY A 59 -2.85 -1.97 -16.54
C GLY A 59 -4.24 -2.49 -16.16
N ASP A 60 -4.38 -3.31 -15.11
CA ASP A 60 -5.68 -3.74 -14.59
C ASP A 60 -6.12 -2.83 -13.45
N MET A 61 -6.67 -1.66 -13.83
CA MET A 61 -7.09 -0.62 -12.89
C MET A 61 -8.26 -1.08 -12.02
N THR A 62 -9.15 -1.95 -12.51
CA THR A 62 -10.27 -2.51 -11.73
C THR A 62 -9.75 -3.39 -10.59
N ARG A 63 -8.78 -4.27 -10.85
CA ARG A 63 -8.14 -5.07 -9.79
C ARG A 63 -7.26 -4.22 -8.87
N ALA A 64 -6.61 -3.18 -9.39
CA ALA A 64 -5.87 -2.23 -8.57
C ALA A 64 -6.80 -1.51 -7.57
N ALA A 65 -7.93 -0.99 -8.04
CA ALA A 65 -8.95 -0.34 -7.21
C ALA A 65 -9.49 -1.28 -6.13
N ALA A 66 -9.87 -2.52 -6.49
CA ALA A 66 -10.31 -3.51 -5.52
C ALA A 66 -9.24 -3.80 -4.44
N ALA A 67 -7.97 -3.94 -4.84
CA ALA A 67 -6.88 -4.17 -3.91
C ALA A 67 -6.60 -2.96 -2.99
N TYR A 68 -6.66 -1.73 -3.49
CA TYR A 68 -6.50 -0.53 -2.64
C TYR A 68 -7.68 -0.31 -1.69
N ARG A 69 -8.92 -0.63 -2.11
CA ARG A 69 -10.08 -0.58 -1.22
C ARG A 69 -9.93 -1.56 -0.05
N ASN A 70 -9.49 -2.79 -0.31
CA ASN A 70 -9.18 -3.74 0.76
C ASN A 70 -8.01 -3.26 1.64
N ALA A 71 -6.98 -2.64 1.05
CA ALA A 71 -5.85 -2.09 1.81
C ALA A 71 -6.26 -0.94 2.75
N ARG A 72 -7.26 -0.14 2.35
CA ARG A 72 -7.86 0.89 3.20
C ARG A 72 -8.61 0.26 4.37
N THR A 73 -9.50 -0.70 4.12
CA THR A 73 -10.26 -1.38 5.17
C THR A 73 -9.35 -2.10 6.16
N ASP A 74 -8.36 -2.86 5.69
CA ASP A 74 -7.32 -3.44 6.57
C ASP A 74 -6.64 -2.37 7.44
N ALA A 75 -6.35 -1.19 6.89
CA ALA A 75 -5.69 -0.10 7.62
C ALA A 75 -6.61 0.62 8.61
N GLU A 76 -7.91 0.71 8.32
CA GLU A 76 -8.95 1.21 9.21
C GLU A 76 -9.11 0.25 10.40
N ASP A 77 -9.25 -1.05 10.14
CA ASP A 77 -9.38 -2.10 11.16
C ASP A 77 -8.18 -2.17 12.12
N HIS A 78 -6.97 -1.93 11.62
CA HIS A 78 -5.74 -1.89 12.43
C HIS A 78 -5.39 -0.49 12.97
N GLY A 79 -6.23 0.53 12.75
CA GLY A 79 -6.03 1.89 13.26
C GLY A 79 -4.84 2.66 12.65
N VAL A 80 -4.34 2.25 11.48
CA VAL A 80 -3.17 2.83 10.82
C VAL A 80 -3.59 3.91 9.82
N ALA A 81 -4.04 5.06 10.34
CA ALA A 81 -4.58 6.18 9.54
C ALA A 81 -3.68 6.63 8.37
N GLY A 82 -2.35 6.58 8.53
CA GLY A 82 -1.39 6.93 7.46
C GLY A 82 -1.39 5.95 6.27
N GLU A 83 -1.71 4.68 6.52
CA GLU A 83 -1.88 3.69 5.45
C GLU A 83 -3.26 3.82 4.81
N ALA A 84 -4.32 4.04 5.61
CA ALA A 84 -5.67 4.27 5.08
C ALA A 84 -5.70 5.48 4.13
N ALA A 85 -5.07 6.60 4.51
CA ALA A 85 -4.92 7.78 3.66
C ALA A 85 -4.15 7.47 2.35
N THR A 86 -3.06 6.70 2.44
CA THR A 86 -2.27 6.29 1.27
C THR A 86 -3.09 5.41 0.34
N ALA A 87 -3.77 4.39 0.87
CA ALA A 87 -4.60 3.46 0.11
C ALA A 87 -5.79 4.17 -0.56
N GLN A 88 -6.44 5.10 0.15
CA GLN A 88 -7.53 5.90 -0.40
C GLN A 88 -7.08 6.82 -1.54
N ALA A 89 -5.92 7.49 -1.39
CA ALA A 89 -5.37 8.32 -2.45
C ALA A 89 -4.99 7.50 -3.70
N GLN A 90 -4.45 6.29 -3.51
CA GLN A 90 -4.17 5.36 -4.60
C GLN A 90 -5.45 4.83 -5.26
N LEU A 91 -6.50 4.55 -4.48
CA LEU A 91 -7.82 4.15 -4.95
C LEU A 91 -8.43 5.22 -5.87
N ALA A 92 -8.54 6.46 -5.40
CA ALA A 92 -9.04 7.57 -6.22
C ALA A 92 -8.23 7.74 -7.52
N PHE A 93 -6.89 7.67 -7.43
CA PHE A 93 -6.01 7.79 -8.59
C PHE A 93 -6.23 6.69 -9.64
N VAL A 94 -6.35 5.41 -9.26
CA VAL A 94 -6.57 4.35 -10.27
C VAL A 94 -8.01 4.31 -10.78
N THR A 95 -8.99 4.68 -9.96
CA THR A 95 -10.39 4.79 -10.37
C THR A 95 -10.56 5.85 -11.48
N ALA A 96 -9.80 6.95 -11.44
CA ALA A 96 -9.85 8.00 -12.47
C ALA A 96 -9.53 7.52 -13.90
N PHE A 97 -8.84 6.39 -14.07
CA PHE A 97 -8.57 5.79 -15.38
C PHE A 97 -9.72 4.91 -15.91
N THR A 98 -10.67 4.52 -15.07
CA THR A 98 -11.82 3.66 -15.44
C THR A 98 -13.15 4.38 -15.34
N ASP A 99 -13.31 5.24 -14.35
CA ASP A 99 -14.51 6.03 -14.08
C ASP A 99 -14.11 7.34 -13.37
N PRO A 100 -13.94 8.45 -14.11
CA PRO A 100 -13.60 9.74 -13.52
C PRO A 100 -14.64 10.28 -12.53
N GLY A 101 -15.92 9.92 -12.68
CA GLY A 101 -16.97 10.38 -11.77
C GLY A 101 -16.87 9.70 -10.41
N GLN A 102 -16.67 8.38 -10.39
CA GLN A 102 -16.39 7.63 -9.16
C GLN A 102 -15.05 8.03 -8.52
N ALA A 103 -14.10 8.58 -9.29
CA ALA A 103 -12.84 9.06 -8.73
C ALA A 103 -13.04 10.31 -7.86
N ASP A 104 -13.94 11.23 -8.24
CA ASP A 104 -14.29 12.41 -7.44
C ASP A 104 -14.94 11.99 -6.10
N ASP A 105 -15.81 10.97 -6.11
CA ASP A 105 -16.40 10.38 -4.90
C ASP A 105 -15.32 9.78 -3.96
N GLU A 106 -14.25 9.19 -4.52
CA GLU A 106 -13.12 8.64 -3.75
C GLU A 106 -12.09 9.73 -3.33
N LEU A 107 -12.13 10.95 -3.90
CA LEU A 107 -11.26 12.06 -3.49
C LEU A 107 -11.66 12.67 -2.14
N GLU A 108 -12.95 12.82 -1.85
CA GLU A 108 -13.41 13.43 -0.59
C GLU A 108 -12.95 12.63 0.66
N PRO A 109 -13.09 11.29 0.72
CA PRO A 109 -12.50 10.48 1.80
C PRO A 109 -10.97 10.62 1.91
N ALA A 110 -10.26 10.80 0.79
CA ALA A 110 -8.80 11.01 0.81
C ALA A 110 -8.46 12.33 1.54
N HIS A 111 -9.18 13.41 1.24
CA HIS A 111 -9.00 14.70 1.92
C HIS A 111 -9.32 14.60 3.42
N GLN A 112 -10.39 13.91 3.80
CA GLN A 112 -10.76 13.73 5.22
C GLN A 112 -9.69 12.98 6.01
N LEU A 113 -9.15 11.88 5.46
CA LEU A 113 -8.08 11.09 6.07
C LEU A 113 -6.78 11.92 6.22
N LEU A 114 -6.37 12.65 5.18
CA LEU A 114 -5.20 13.53 5.21
C LEU A 114 -5.36 14.69 6.21
N ALA A 115 -6.55 15.29 6.29
CA ALA A 115 -6.84 16.34 7.27
C ALA A 115 -6.82 15.80 8.72
N GLY A 116 -7.25 14.55 8.93
CA GLY A 116 -7.11 13.83 10.20
C GLY A 116 -5.64 13.71 10.64
N LEU A 117 -4.75 13.30 9.72
CA LEU A 117 -3.31 13.21 9.98
C LEU A 117 -2.66 14.55 10.32
N HIS A 118 -3.08 15.64 9.65
CA HIS A 118 -2.57 16.98 9.95
C HIS A 118 -2.95 17.42 11.38
N ARG A 119 -4.21 17.19 11.80
CA ARG A 119 -4.68 17.50 13.16
C ARG A 119 -4.00 16.63 14.24
N ALA A 120 -3.63 15.40 13.92
CA ALA A 120 -2.95 14.49 14.84
C ALA A 120 -1.43 14.75 14.97
N ARG A 121 -0.86 15.62 14.12
CA ARG A 121 0.56 15.96 14.18
C ARG A 121 0.82 16.94 15.34
N PRO A 122 1.77 16.68 16.26
CA PRO A 122 2.13 17.65 17.29
C PRO A 122 2.68 18.93 16.64
N PRO A 123 2.48 20.11 17.28
CA PRO A 123 2.99 21.36 16.75
C PRO A 123 4.52 21.30 16.62
N SER A 124 5.04 21.87 15.53
CA SER A 124 6.49 22.00 15.36
C SER A 124 7.08 22.77 16.56
N PRO A 125 8.23 22.33 17.12
CA PRO A 125 8.90 23.10 18.15
C PRO A 125 9.25 24.50 17.60
N PRO A 126 9.23 25.55 18.45
CA PRO A 126 9.63 26.88 18.01
C PRO A 126 11.06 26.85 17.47
N ALA A 127 11.30 27.57 16.38
CA ALA A 127 12.65 27.70 15.84
C ALA A 127 13.56 28.33 16.91
N SER A 128 14.72 27.71 17.15
CA SER A 128 15.72 28.29 18.03
C SER A 128 16.12 29.68 17.51
N PRO A 129 16.21 30.70 18.38
CA PRO A 129 16.77 31.99 17.98
C PRO A 129 18.25 31.82 17.55
N PRO A 130 18.76 32.73 16.71
CA PRO A 130 20.12 32.68 16.17
C PRO A 130 21.21 32.89 17.24
#